data_AF-A0A0F8ZHD1-F1
#
_entry.id   AF-A0A0F8ZHD1-F1
#
_cell.length_a   1.000
_cell.length_b   1.000
_cell.length_c   1.000
_cell.angle_alpha   90.00
_cell.angle_beta   90.00
_cell.angle_gamma   90.00
#
_symmetry.space_group_name_H-M   'P 1'
#
loop_
_entity.id
_entity.type
_entity.pdbx_description
1 polymer ?
#
loop_
_entity_poly.entity_id
_entity_poly.type
_entity_poly.pdbx_seq_one_letter_code
_entity_poly.pdbx_strand_id
1 'polypeptide(L)'
;MREIKERDSLGRFAKGHQLTRAELNPNWKGEGVGYTALHDWLHLRLGQPRHCSRCGTLTAKKYEWSNISGEYRRDAKDWERLCCSCHRKKDGHAYKMWATRRLANA
;
A
#
# COMPACT_ATOMS: atom_id res chain seq x y z
N MET A 1 4.32 -42.78 12.66
CA MET A 1 3.03 -42.83 11.95
C MET A 1 2.52 -41.40 11.83
N ARG A 2 2.38 -40.86 10.61
CA ARG A 2 1.84 -39.50 10.40
C ARG A 2 0.34 -39.62 10.23
N GLU A 3 -0.39 -38.91 11.08
CA GLU A 3 -1.86 -38.86 11.10
C GLU A 3 -2.37 -38.19 9.81
N ILE A 4 -3.12 -38.92 9.02
CA ILE A 4 -3.69 -38.44 7.75
C ILE A 4 -4.97 -37.67 8.10
N LYS A 5 -4.95 -36.34 7.90
CA LYS A 5 -6.16 -35.51 8.05
C LYS A 5 -7.14 -35.85 6.91
N GLU A 6 -8.32 -36.35 7.27
CA GLU A 6 -9.43 -36.62 6.35
C GLU A 6 -9.77 -35.39 5.50
N ARG A 7 -9.93 -35.61 4.19
CA ARG A 7 -10.42 -34.64 3.23
C ARG A 7 -11.92 -34.89 3.04
N ASP A 8 -12.75 -33.86 3.21
CA ASP A 8 -14.16 -33.97 2.84
C ASP A 8 -14.34 -34.21 1.33
N SER A 9 -15.45 -34.85 0.98
CA SER A 9 -15.80 -35.33 -0.36
C SER A 9 -16.25 -34.23 -1.33
N LEU A 10 -16.17 -32.95 -0.95
CA LEU A 10 -16.61 -31.83 -1.78
C LEU A 10 -15.45 -30.95 -2.24
N GLY A 11 -14.23 -31.12 -1.71
CA GLY A 11 -13.05 -30.37 -2.15
C GLY A 11 -13.23 -28.85 -2.05
N ARG A 12 -14.09 -28.37 -1.14
CA ARG A 12 -14.37 -26.95 -0.98
C ARG A 12 -13.42 -26.39 0.08
N PHE A 13 -12.45 -25.60 -0.36
CA PHE A 13 -11.67 -24.77 0.57
C PHE A 13 -12.63 -23.89 1.37
N ALA A 14 -12.65 -24.05 2.70
CA ALA A 14 -13.45 -23.23 3.60
C ALA A 14 -13.08 -21.75 3.39
N LYS A 15 -13.99 -21.00 2.73
CA LYS A 15 -13.85 -19.57 2.54
C LYS A 15 -14.03 -18.88 3.90
N GLY A 16 -12.92 -18.48 4.53
CA GLY A 16 -12.96 -17.56 5.66
C GLY A 16 -12.15 -17.95 6.89
N HIS A 17 -10.88 -18.34 6.75
CA HIS A 17 -10.00 -18.46 7.91
C HIS A 17 -9.62 -17.04 8.41
N GLN A 18 -10.38 -16.50 9.36
CA GLN A 18 -10.12 -15.18 9.98
C GLN A 18 -8.76 -15.12 10.70
N LEU A 19 -8.20 -16.28 11.03
CA LEU A 19 -6.94 -16.52 11.74
C LEU A 19 -5.66 -16.20 10.93
N THR A 20 -5.74 -15.69 9.70
CA THR A 20 -4.55 -15.32 8.89
C THR A 20 -4.32 -13.82 8.75
N ARG A 21 -4.97 -13.00 9.58
CA ARG A 21 -4.83 -11.54 9.53
C ARG A 21 -3.77 -11.05 10.51
N ALA A 22 -2.96 -10.10 10.04
CA ALA A 22 -1.92 -9.44 10.83
C ALA A 22 -0.93 -10.43 11.47
N GLU A 23 -0.62 -10.25 12.76
CA GLU A 23 0.37 -11.00 13.53
C GLU A 23 0.04 -12.49 13.69
N LEU A 24 -1.24 -12.87 13.51
CA LEU A 24 -1.67 -14.27 13.57
C LEU A 24 -1.28 -15.06 12.31
N ASN A 25 -0.83 -14.37 11.26
CA ASN A 25 -0.34 -15.03 10.06
C ASN A 25 1.08 -15.56 10.30
N PRO A 26 1.35 -16.87 10.13
CA PRO A 26 2.70 -17.40 10.26
C PRO A 26 3.71 -16.79 9.27
N ASN A 27 3.23 -16.21 8.16
CA ASN A 27 4.05 -15.44 7.21
C ASN A 27 4.10 -13.93 7.50
N TRP A 28 3.70 -13.49 8.70
CA TRP A 28 3.76 -12.09 9.11
C TRP A 28 5.21 -11.61 9.20
N LYS A 29 5.57 -10.61 8.38
CA LYS A 29 6.92 -10.06 8.30
C LYS A 29 7.19 -8.88 9.25
N GLY A 30 6.26 -8.57 10.17
CA GLY A 30 6.43 -7.42 11.07
C GLY A 30 6.56 -6.09 10.32
N GLU A 31 7.58 -5.31 10.66
CA GLU A 31 7.85 -4.00 10.05
C GLU A 31 8.68 -4.09 8.75
N GLY A 32 9.36 -5.21 8.50
CA GLY A 32 10.20 -5.44 7.32
C GLY A 32 9.43 -5.77 6.05
N VAL A 33 8.35 -5.04 5.76
CA VAL A 33 7.52 -5.26 4.57
C VAL A 33 7.87 -4.32 3.43
N GLY A 34 7.87 -4.86 2.21
CA GLY A 34 8.09 -4.07 1.01
C GLY A 34 6.92 -3.14 0.67
N TYR A 35 7.20 -2.17 -0.20
CA TYR A 35 6.30 -1.13 -0.68
C TYR A 35 4.91 -1.65 -1.11
N THR A 36 4.86 -2.71 -1.93
CA THR A 36 3.59 -3.27 -2.43
C THR A 36 2.74 -3.84 -1.31
N ALA A 37 3.35 -4.59 -0.40
CA ALA A 37 2.64 -5.19 0.73
C ALA A 37 2.11 -4.13 1.71
N LEU A 38 2.79 -2.99 1.83
CA LEU A 38 2.30 -1.83 2.58
C LEU A 38 1.09 -1.18 1.92
N HIS A 39 1.11 -1.02 0.60
CA HIS A 39 -0.03 -0.48 -0.15
C HIS A 39 -1.25 -1.39 -0.05
N ASP A 40 -1.07 -2.70 -0.18
CA ASP A 40 -2.14 -3.68 -0.01
C ASP A 40 -2.71 -3.63 1.41
N TRP A 41 -1.83 -3.59 2.43
CA TRP A 41 -2.22 -3.46 3.83
C TRP A 41 -3.03 -2.18 4.09
N LEU A 42 -2.63 -1.07 3.49
CA LEU A 42 -3.30 0.21 3.63
C LEU A 42 -4.67 0.19 2.94
N HIS A 43 -4.76 -0.38 1.73
CA HIS A 43 -6.02 -0.54 1.02
C HIS A 43 -7.01 -1.45 1.76
N LEU A 44 -6.53 -2.51 2.42
CA LEU A 44 -7.37 -3.38 3.23
C LEU A 44 -7.91 -2.69 4.50
N ARG A 45 -7.18 -1.72 5.07
CA ARG A 45 -7.57 -1.03 6.31
C ARG A 45 -8.35 0.26 6.08
N LEU A 46 -7.88 1.11 5.16
CA LEU A 46 -8.40 2.45 4.92
C LEU A 46 -9.25 2.53 3.63
N GLY A 47 -9.24 1.48 2.82
CA GLY A 47 -9.95 1.44 1.55
C GLY A 47 -9.26 2.20 0.42
N GLN A 48 -10.04 2.48 -0.62
CA GLN A 48 -9.59 3.31 -1.74
C GLN A 48 -9.71 4.80 -1.38
N PRO A 49 -8.66 5.61 -1.64
CA PRO A 49 -8.73 7.05 -1.41
C PRO A 49 -9.70 7.68 -2.41
N ARG A 50 -10.55 8.61 -1.95
CA ARG A 50 -11.60 9.25 -2.75
C ARG A 50 -11.52 10.78 -2.79
N HIS A 51 -10.58 11.36 -2.06
CA HIS A 51 -10.36 12.79 -2.01
C HIS A 51 -8.91 13.12 -1.67
N CYS A 52 -8.48 14.32 -2.04
CA CYS A 52 -7.15 14.81 -1.73
C CYS A 52 -7.15 15.61 -0.43
N SER A 53 -6.33 15.20 0.55
CA SER A 53 -6.13 15.93 1.81
C SER A 53 -5.38 17.27 1.63
N ARG A 54 -4.63 17.45 0.54
CA ARG A 54 -3.88 18.70 0.28
C ARG A 54 -4.66 19.78 -0.44
N CYS A 55 -5.36 19.44 -1.52
CA CYS A 55 -6.10 20.42 -2.33
C CYS A 55 -7.62 20.31 -2.19
N GLY A 56 -8.12 19.35 -1.41
CA GLY A 56 -9.55 19.15 -1.17
C GLY A 56 -10.34 18.61 -2.38
N THR A 57 -9.69 18.33 -3.51
CA THR A 57 -10.42 17.87 -4.71
C THR A 57 -11.12 16.53 -4.48
N LEU A 58 -12.36 16.46 -4.96
CA LEU A 58 -13.21 15.27 -5.00
C LEU A 58 -13.39 14.73 -6.44
N THR A 59 -12.88 15.44 -7.45
CA THR A 59 -13.12 15.17 -8.87
C THR A 59 -11.90 14.66 -9.63
N ALA A 60 -10.77 14.39 -8.94
CA ALA A 60 -9.60 13.84 -9.59
C ALA A 60 -9.87 12.43 -10.15
N LYS A 61 -9.28 12.15 -11.32
CA LYS A 61 -9.39 10.84 -12.01
C LYS A 61 -8.87 9.68 -11.16
N LYS A 62 -7.84 9.93 -10.34
CA LYS A 62 -7.20 8.92 -9.49
C LYS A 62 -6.66 9.58 -8.22
N TYR A 63 -6.81 8.85 -7.13
CA TYR A 63 -6.19 9.16 -5.85
C TYR A 63 -5.25 8.04 -5.44
N GLU A 64 -4.22 8.42 -4.71
CA GLU A 64 -3.14 7.54 -4.27
C GLU A 64 -2.84 7.81 -2.80
N TRP A 65 -2.39 6.77 -2.12
CA TRP A 65 -1.87 6.90 -0.77
C TRP A 65 -0.40 7.29 -0.85
N SER A 66 -0.03 8.37 -0.17
CA SER A 66 1.32 8.89 -0.13
C SER A 66 1.84 8.85 1.30
N ASN A 67 3.02 8.29 1.50
CA ASN A 67 3.65 8.24 2.82
C ASN A 67 4.19 9.63 3.23
N ILE A 68 3.92 10.08 4.45
CA ILE A 68 4.23 11.44 4.92
C ILE A 68 5.70 11.54 5.33
N SER A 69 6.20 10.62 6.16
CA SER A 69 7.58 10.62 6.67
C SER A 69 8.65 10.23 5.63
N GLY A 70 8.29 9.46 4.61
CA GLY A 70 9.20 8.79 3.69
C GLY A 70 9.74 7.44 4.18
N GLU A 71 9.34 6.99 5.37
CA GLU A 71 9.87 5.78 5.99
C GLU A 71 9.04 4.52 5.73
N TYR A 72 7.86 4.67 5.12
CA TYR A 72 7.02 3.54 4.70
C TYR A 72 6.64 2.59 5.87
N ARG A 73 6.37 3.13 7.05
CA ARG A 73 5.97 2.34 8.22
C ARG A 73 4.53 1.83 8.09
N ARG A 74 4.21 0.75 8.81
CA ARG A 74 2.82 0.25 9.01
C ARG A 74 2.02 1.11 10.00
N ASP A 75 2.15 2.43 9.91
CA ASP A 75 1.36 3.38 10.69
C ASP A 75 0.38 4.09 9.76
N ALA A 76 -0.92 3.82 9.90
CA ALA A 76 -1.96 4.44 9.08
C ALA A 76 -2.00 5.97 9.17
N LYS A 77 -1.47 6.57 10.25
CA LYS A 77 -1.40 8.03 10.43
C LYS A 77 -0.29 8.67 9.60
N ASP A 78 0.70 7.89 9.18
CA ASP A 78 1.81 8.32 8.34
C ASP A 78 1.49 8.25 6.84
N TRP A 79 0.20 8.11 6.49
CA TRP A 79 -0.27 8.09 5.11
C TRP A 79 -1.30 9.19 4.89
N GLU A 80 -1.12 9.95 3.81
CA GLU A 80 -2.06 10.95 3.35
C GLU A 80 -2.68 10.54 2.01
N ARG A 81 -3.94 10.93 1.80
CA ARG A 81 -4.66 10.72 0.54
C ARG A 81 -4.35 11.87 -0.39
N LEU A 82 -3.74 11.61 -1.54
CA LEU A 82 -3.43 12.66 -2.52
C LEU A 82 -4.03 12.34 -3.88
N CYS A 83 -4.45 13.37 -4.60
CA CYS A 83 -4.63 13.24 -6.04
C CYS A 83 -3.24 13.12 -6.70
N CYS A 84 -3.18 12.46 -7.87
CA CYS A 84 -1.91 12.25 -8.57
C CYS A 84 -1.11 13.54 -8.85
N SER A 85 -1.79 14.68 -9.03
CA SER A 85 -1.11 15.96 -9.24
C SER A 85 -0.41 16.47 -7.97
N CYS A 86 -1.08 16.42 -6.82
CA CYS A 86 -0.48 16.76 -5.53
C CYS A 86 0.62 15.78 -5.13
N HIS A 87 0.43 14.49 -5.41
CA HIS A 87 1.42 13.46 -5.14
C HIS A 87 2.71 13.72 -5.91
N ARG A 88 2.63 13.91 -7.22
CA ARG A 88 3.81 14.21 -8.06
C ARG A 88 4.53 15.51 -7.69
N LYS A 89 3.78 16.51 -7.23
CA LYS A 89 4.35 17.76 -6.70
C LYS A 89 5.15 17.52 -5.42
N LYS A 90 4.62 16.71 -4.51
CA LYS A 90 5.30 16.31 -3.26
C LYS A 90 6.61 15.58 -3.54
N ASP A 91 6.60 14.63 -4.47
CA ASP A 91 7.78 13.79 -4.77
C ASP A 91 8.88 14.53 -5.56
N GLY A 92 8.61 15.75 -6.02
CA GLY A 92 9.55 16.58 -6.77
C GLY A 92 9.97 15.98 -8.12
N HIS A 93 9.14 15.11 -8.72
CA HIS A 93 9.46 14.42 -9.97
C HIS A 93 9.86 15.37 -11.11
N ALA A 94 9.25 16.57 -11.18
CA ALA A 94 9.58 17.57 -12.19
C ALA A 94 11.02 18.08 -12.06
N TYR A 95 11.49 18.34 -10.83
CA TYR A 95 12.84 18.80 -10.57
C TYR A 95 13.87 17.71 -10.87
N LYS A 96 13.62 16.46 -10.43
CA LYS A 96 14.52 15.33 -10.68
C LYS A 96 14.72 15.10 -12.19
N MET A 97 13.63 15.10 -12.97
CA MET A 97 13.71 14.93 -14.43
C MET A 97 14.49 16.06 -15.11
N TRP A 98 14.30 17.31 -14.67
CA TRP A 98 15.06 18.44 -15.21
C TRP A 98 16.55 18.36 -14.84
N ALA A 99 16.87 18.04 -13.59
CA ALA A 99 18.25 17.92 -13.12
C ALA A 99 19.02 16.81 -13.87
N THR A 100 18.41 15.63 -14.03
CA THR A 100 19.01 14.52 -14.79
C THR A 100 19.25 14.90 -16.25
N ARG A 101 18.29 15.57 -16.91
CA ARG A 101 18.46 16.03 -18.29
C ARG A 101 19.56 17.07 -18.44
N ARG A 102 19.78 17.93 -17.44
CA ARG A 102 20.83 18.95 -17.48
C ARG A 102 22.22 18.34 -17.28
N LEU A 103 22.35 17.34 -16.39
CA LEU A 103 23.61 16.60 -16.18
C LEU A 103 23.97 15.70 -17.38
N ALA A 104 22.98 15.18 -18.10
CA ALA A 104 23.23 14.35 -19.30
C ALA A 104 23.66 15.15 -20.54
N ASN A 105 23.55 16.48 -20.51
CA ASN A 105 23.91 17.39 -21.60
C ASN A 105 25.02 18.39 -21.21
N ALA A 106 25.73 18.12 -20.11
CA ALA A 106 26.90 18.87 -19.64
C ALA A 106 28.14 17.99 -19.79
#